data_AF-A0A4Y7ZKB6-F1
#
_entry.id   AF-A0A4Y7ZKB6-F1
#
_cell.length_a   1.000
_cell.length_b   1.000
_cell.length_c   1.000
_cell.angle_alpha   90.00
_cell.angle_beta   90.00
_cell.angle_gamma   90.00
#
_symmetry.space_group_name_H-M   'P 1'
#
loop_
_entity.id
_entity.type
_entity.pdbx_description
1 polymer ?
#
loop_
_entity_poly.entity_id
_entity_poly.type
_entity_poly.pdbx_seq_one_letter_code
_entity_poly.pdbx_strand_id
1 'polypeptide(L)'
;MHQTKSSASPYLYEIKIDNGYKLTSQDVKEFIREVAQGVAVYGYTPSILMLSASSYEHWESLSLLLKVMDTGKLAICSDDEIDTVIENLSALFSAIEIKAFRKSASKEAKEWIIG
;
A
#
# COMPACT_ATOMS: atom_id res chain seq x y z
N MET A 1 -8.25 14.56 -6.77
CA MET A 1 -6.94 14.91 -7.37
C MET A 1 -5.89 14.09 -6.65
N HIS A 2 -5.44 12.98 -7.24
CA HIS A 2 -4.41 12.12 -6.65
C HIS A 2 -3.06 12.85 -6.79
N GLN A 3 -2.41 13.13 -5.66
CA GLN A 3 -1.05 13.69 -5.66
C GLN A 3 -0.06 12.58 -5.39
N THR A 4 0.75 12.25 -6.38
CA THR A 4 1.86 11.31 -6.29
C THR A 4 3.15 12.07 -5.96
N LYS A 5 3.94 11.56 -5.01
CA LYS A 5 5.30 12.03 -4.73
C LYS A 5 6.23 10.82 -4.68
N SER A 6 7.12 10.70 -5.67
CA SER A 6 8.24 9.76 -5.59
C SER A 6 9.41 10.41 -4.85
N SER A 7 9.84 9.85 -3.73
CA SER A 7 11.03 10.28 -2.98
C SER A 7 12.13 9.23 -3.16
N ALA A 8 13.38 9.67 -3.31
CA ALA A 8 14.57 8.82 -3.45
C ALA A 8 15.04 8.14 -2.13
N SER A 9 14.08 7.70 -1.32
CA SER A 9 14.28 6.78 -0.18
C SER A 9 13.75 5.40 -0.61
N PRO A 10 14.10 4.28 0.06
CA PRO A 10 14.04 2.93 -0.53
C PRO A 10 12.70 2.71 -1.22
N TYR A 11 12.78 2.17 -2.43
CA TYR A 11 11.73 2.14 -3.43
C TYR A 11 10.31 2.03 -2.84
N LEU A 12 9.71 3.20 -2.60
CA LEU A 12 8.46 3.40 -1.85
C LEU A 12 7.43 4.10 -2.73
N TYR A 13 6.21 3.58 -2.69
CA TYR A 13 5.06 4.15 -3.35
C TYR A 13 3.99 4.55 -2.33
N GLU A 14 3.60 5.83 -2.32
CA GLU A 14 2.61 6.37 -1.39
C GLU A 14 1.22 6.45 -2.05
N ILE A 15 0.21 5.83 -1.43
CA ILE A 15 -1.19 5.85 -1.88
C ILE A 15 -2.03 6.59 -0.85
N LYS A 16 -2.85 7.54 -1.30
CA LYS A 16 -3.90 8.16 -0.48
C LYS A 16 -5.25 7.60 -0.91
N ILE A 17 -6.00 7.04 0.04
CA ILE A 17 -7.32 6.47 -0.22
C ILE A 17 -8.41 7.32 0.44
N ASP A 18 -9.43 7.61 -0.36
CA ASP A 18 -10.67 8.29 0.05
C ASP A 18 -11.78 7.25 0.33
N ASN A 19 -12.70 7.54 1.25
CA ASN A 19 -13.73 6.59 1.72
C ASN A 19 -14.44 5.82 0.59
N GLY A 20 -14.95 6.52 -0.42
CA GLY A 20 -15.78 5.94 -1.47
C GLY A 20 -15.00 5.24 -2.59
N TYR A 21 -13.67 5.19 -2.52
CA TYR A 21 -12.85 4.75 -3.65
C TYR A 21 -12.48 3.27 -3.58
N LYS A 22 -13.24 2.42 -4.28
CA LYS A 22 -12.92 1.00 -4.41
C LYS A 22 -11.83 0.78 -5.45
N LEU A 23 -10.73 0.10 -5.09
CA LEU A 23 -9.71 -0.29 -6.06
C LEU A 23 -10.29 -1.23 -7.12
N THR A 24 -9.91 -0.99 -8.36
CA THR A 24 -10.32 -1.75 -9.54
C THR A 24 -9.11 -2.30 -10.29
N SER A 25 -9.36 -3.19 -11.25
CA SER A 25 -8.31 -3.69 -12.14
C SER A 25 -7.67 -2.60 -13.02
N GLN A 26 -8.37 -1.48 -13.24
CA GLN A 26 -7.80 -0.36 -14.00
C GLN A 26 -6.73 0.36 -13.17
N ASP A 27 -6.99 0.56 -11.88
CA ASP A 27 -6.05 1.21 -10.96
C ASP A 27 -4.77 0.38 -10.79
N VAL A 28 -4.90 -0.95 -10.78
CA VAL A 28 -3.76 -1.88 -10.77
C VAL A 28 -2.91 -1.75 -12.04
N LYS A 29 -3.53 -1.61 -13.22
CA LYS A 29 -2.78 -1.39 -14.47
C LYS A 29 -2.02 -0.07 -14.45
N GLU A 30 -2.63 0.97 -13.88
CA GLU A 30 -2.00 2.27 -13.72
C GLU A 30 -0.82 2.21 -12.76
N PHE A 31 -0.99 1.56 -11.61
CA PHE A 31 0.10 1.28 -10.67
C PHE A 31 1.28 0.58 -11.35
N ILE A 32 1.05 -0.54 -12.04
CA ILE A 32 2.10 -1.29 -12.75
C ILE A 32 2.85 -0.37 -13.72
N ARG A 33 2.12 0.45 -14.49
CA ARG A 33 2.73 1.38 -15.46
C ARG A 33 3.60 2.42 -14.77
N GLU A 34 3.14 2.97 -13.65
CA GLU A 34 3.89 3.99 -12.90
C GLU A 34 5.16 3.43 -12.26
N VAL A 35 5.10 2.21 -11.73
CA VAL A 35 6.23 1.60 -11.03
C VAL A 35 7.21 0.91 -11.99
N ALA A 36 6.83 0.63 -13.24
CA ALA A 36 7.62 -0.14 -14.21
C ALA A 36 9.11 0.27 -14.31
N GLN A 37 9.40 1.57 -14.33
CA GLN A 37 10.79 2.05 -14.39
C GLN A 37 11.59 1.68 -13.14
N GLY A 38 10.98 1.81 -11.97
CA GLY A 38 11.63 1.44 -10.72
C GLY A 38 11.78 -0.08 -10.60
N VAL A 39 10.78 -0.87 -11.03
CA VAL A 39 10.89 -2.34 -11.07
C VAL A 39 12.04 -2.78 -11.96
N ALA A 40 12.25 -2.12 -13.11
CA ALA A 40 13.38 -2.41 -13.99
C ALA A 40 14.76 -2.11 -13.35
N VAL A 41 14.81 -1.16 -12.40
CA VAL A 41 16.05 -0.77 -11.70
C VAL A 41 16.29 -1.63 -10.45
N TYR A 42 15.25 -1.85 -9.65
CA TYR A 42 15.34 -2.51 -8.34
C TYR A 42 15.07 -4.02 -8.40
N GLY A 43 14.40 -4.51 -9.45
CA GLY A 43 14.09 -5.92 -9.66
C GLY A 43 12.86 -6.45 -8.89
N TYR A 44 12.18 -5.60 -8.15
CA TYR A 44 10.99 -5.93 -7.37
C TYR A 44 10.03 -4.74 -7.31
N THR A 45 8.76 -4.97 -6.97
CA THR A 45 7.72 -3.94 -6.78
C THR A 45 7.95 -3.10 -5.53
N PRO A 46 7.62 -1.79 -5.53
CA PRO A 46 7.92 -0.93 -4.38
C PRO A 46 7.11 -1.36 -3.15
N SER A 47 7.67 -1.13 -1.96
CA SER A 47 6.88 -1.16 -0.72
C SER A 47 5.85 -0.03 -0.76
N ILE A 48 4.71 -0.24 -0.13
CA ILE A 48 3.56 0.66 -0.24
C ILE A 48 3.23 1.26 1.12
N LEU A 49 3.14 2.59 1.18
CA LEU A 49 2.55 3.32 2.30
C LEU A 49 1.17 3.80 1.90
N MET A 50 0.15 3.31 2.59
CA MET A 50 -1.24 3.67 2.36
C MET A 50 -1.74 4.59 3.47
N LEU A 51 -2.31 5.72 3.07
CA LEU A 51 -2.81 6.76 3.97
C LEU A 51 -4.31 6.94 3.75
N SER A 52 -5.13 6.56 4.72
CA SER A 52 -6.57 6.79 4.65
C SER A 52 -6.91 8.19 5.18
N ALA A 53 -7.61 8.99 4.37
CA ALA A 53 -8.06 10.32 4.79
C ALA A 53 -9.26 10.26 5.76
N SER A 54 -10.00 9.15 5.76
CA SER A 54 -11.23 8.92 6.52
C SER A 54 -11.40 7.43 6.79
N SER A 55 -12.57 6.99 7.28
CA SER A 55 -12.89 5.58 7.20
C SER A 55 -12.90 5.11 5.74
N TYR A 56 -12.52 3.86 5.50
CA TYR A 56 -12.51 3.23 4.19
C TYR A 56 -13.29 1.92 4.22
N GLU A 57 -14.28 1.76 3.36
CA GLU A 57 -15.20 0.62 3.40
C GLU A 57 -14.74 -0.58 2.55
N HIS A 58 -13.67 -0.42 1.77
CA HIS A 58 -13.30 -1.38 0.73
C HIS A 58 -11.92 -2.00 0.93
N TRP A 59 -11.53 -2.23 2.18
CA TRP A 59 -10.23 -2.85 2.54
C TRP A 59 -9.96 -4.18 1.83
N GLU A 60 -10.99 -4.98 1.56
CA GLU A 60 -10.85 -6.24 0.80
C GLU A 60 -10.33 -6.04 -0.64
N SER A 61 -10.55 -4.86 -1.23
CA SER A 61 -10.06 -4.53 -2.56
C SER A 61 -8.53 -4.37 -2.63
N LEU A 62 -7.85 -4.24 -1.48
CA LEU A 62 -6.39 -4.25 -1.41
C LEU A 62 -5.76 -5.53 -1.95
N SER A 63 -6.48 -6.66 -1.88
CA SER A 63 -6.04 -7.92 -2.47
C SER A 63 -5.73 -7.81 -3.98
N LEU A 64 -6.37 -6.89 -4.70
CA LEU A 64 -6.08 -6.64 -6.12
C LEU A 64 -4.69 -6.03 -6.32
N LEU A 65 -4.30 -5.12 -5.43
CA LEU A 65 -2.99 -4.48 -5.44
C LEU A 65 -1.89 -5.45 -4.97
N LEU A 66 -2.17 -6.23 -3.92
CA LEU A 66 -1.20 -7.18 -3.38
C LEU A 66 -0.88 -8.32 -4.34
N LYS A 67 -1.82 -8.71 -5.22
CA LYS A 67 -1.58 -9.70 -6.29
C LYS A 67 -0.50 -9.31 -7.28
N VAL A 68 -0.22 -8.02 -7.42
CA VAL A 68 0.80 -7.52 -8.34
C VAL A 68 2.07 -7.08 -7.61
N MET A 69 2.13 -7.28 -6.29
CA MET A 69 3.34 -7.14 -5.50
C MET A 69 3.98 -8.51 -5.34
N ASP A 70 5.28 -8.60 -5.65
CA ASP A 70 6.01 -9.88 -5.54
C ASP A 70 6.48 -10.13 -4.09
N THR A 71 6.92 -9.06 -3.42
CA THR A 71 7.41 -9.05 -2.04
C THR A 71 7.39 -7.61 -1.50
N GLY A 72 7.82 -7.40 -0.25
CA GLY A 72 8.02 -6.08 0.34
C GLY A 72 7.09 -5.82 1.54
N LYS A 73 6.83 -4.54 1.80
CA LYS A 73 6.03 -4.10 2.95
C LYS A 73 4.82 -3.28 2.52
N LEU A 74 3.68 -3.51 3.16
CA LEU A 74 2.50 -2.64 3.10
C LEU A 74 2.24 -2.07 4.50
N ALA A 75 2.39 -0.76 4.66
CA ALA A 75 1.91 -0.07 5.85
C ALA A 75 0.58 0.63 5.56
N ILE A 76 -0.39 0.43 6.44
CA ILE A 76 -1.71 1.07 6.34
C ILE A 76 -1.87 2.03 7.53
N CYS A 77 -2.00 3.33 7.25
CA CYS A 77 -2.32 4.34 8.25
C CYS A 77 -3.82 4.65 8.20
N SER A 78 -4.58 4.10 9.14
CA SER A 78 -6.01 4.32 9.30
C SER A 78 -6.40 4.38 10.78
N ASP A 79 -7.56 4.96 11.07
CA ASP A 79 -8.20 4.86 12.38
C ASP A 79 -9.31 3.77 12.38
N ASP A 80 -9.46 3.04 11.27
CA ASP A 80 -10.39 1.92 11.14
C ASP A 80 -9.90 0.67 11.89
N GLU A 81 -10.86 -0.16 12.33
CA GLU A 81 -10.60 -1.47 12.91
C GLU A 81 -10.44 -2.51 11.79
N ILE A 82 -9.19 -2.76 11.38
CA ILE A 82 -8.86 -3.57 10.20
C ILE A 82 -8.03 -4.82 10.53
N ASP A 83 -7.95 -5.20 11.81
CA ASP A 83 -7.10 -6.32 12.26
C ASP A 83 -7.44 -7.62 11.53
N THR A 84 -8.73 -7.97 11.44
CA THR A 84 -9.18 -9.15 10.69
C THR A 84 -8.83 -9.09 9.20
N VAL A 85 -8.91 -7.90 8.59
CA VAL A 85 -8.53 -7.74 7.18
C VAL A 85 -7.03 -7.94 7.00
N ILE A 86 -6.21 -7.40 7.90
CA ILE A 86 -4.76 -7.57 7.89
C ILE A 86 -4.38 -9.03 8.07
N GLU A 87 -5.00 -9.74 9.00
CA GLU A 87 -4.78 -11.17 9.21
C GLU A 87 -5.09 -11.97 7.93
N ASN A 88 -6.25 -11.72 7.32
CA ASN A 88 -6.65 -12.37 6.07
C ASN A 88 -5.68 -12.09 4.92
N LEU A 89 -5.29 -10.82 4.73
CA LEU A 89 -4.36 -10.44 3.67
C LEU A 89 -2.97 -11.03 3.92
N SER A 90 -2.49 -11.02 5.15
CA SER A 90 -1.18 -11.59 5.51
C SER A 90 -1.13 -13.10 5.28
N ALA A 91 -2.25 -13.80 5.52
CA ALA A 91 -2.36 -15.23 5.23
C ALA A 91 -2.38 -15.52 3.72
N LEU A 92 -3.01 -14.66 2.92
CA LEU A 92 -3.09 -14.81 1.46
C LEU A 92 -1.78 -14.44 0.75
N PHE A 93 -1.02 -13.49 1.31
CA PHE A 93 0.16 -12.91 0.68
C PHE A 93 1.38 -12.99 1.61
N SER A 94 1.81 -14.22 1.95
CA SER A 94 2.86 -14.47 2.94
C SER A 94 4.24 -13.89 2.60
N ALA A 95 4.48 -13.50 1.35
CA ALA A 95 5.72 -12.85 0.91
C ALA A 95 5.72 -11.32 1.12
N ILE A 96 4.60 -10.76 1.59
CA ILE A 96 4.41 -9.33 1.84
C ILE A 96 4.15 -9.13 3.33
N GLU A 97 4.96 -8.31 3.98
CA GLU A 97 4.73 -7.92 5.37
C GLU A 97 3.68 -6.81 5.41
N ILE A 98 2.57 -7.03 6.12
CA ILE A 98 1.48 -6.06 6.22
C ILE A 98 1.36 -5.58 7.67
N LYS A 99 1.26 -4.27 7.88
CA LYS A 99 1.10 -3.69 9.22
C LYS A 99 0.18 -2.47 9.24
N ALA A 100 -0.73 -2.44 10.22
CA ALA A 100 -1.54 -1.27 10.54
C ALA A 100 -0.80 -0.31 11.46
N PHE A 101 -1.06 0.97 11.24
CA PHE A 101 -0.67 2.09 12.08
C PHE A 101 -1.87 3.00 12.26
N ARG A 102 -1.91 3.72 13.39
CA ARG A 102 -2.87 4.82 13.55
C ARG A 102 -2.64 5.86 12.46
N LYS A 103 -3.68 6.55 12.05
CA LYS A 103 -3.58 7.60 11.01
C LYS A 103 -2.54 8.67 11.34
N SER A 104 -2.41 9.02 12.62
CA SER A 104 -1.42 9.99 13.12
C SER A 104 0.03 9.48 13.13
N ALA A 105 0.25 8.18 12.98
CA ALA A 105 1.56 7.53 13.06
C ALA A 105 2.21 7.32 11.69
N SER A 106 1.89 8.14 10.68
CA SER A 106 2.44 8.00 9.32
C SER A 106 3.97 8.10 9.26
N LYS A 107 4.60 8.84 10.19
CA LYS A 107 6.06 8.91 10.30
C LYS A 107 6.66 7.56 10.72
N GLU A 108 6.08 6.94 11.75
CA GLU A 108 6.49 5.62 12.24
C GLU A 108 6.26 4.55 11.17
N ALA A 109 5.13 4.61 10.47
CA ALA A 109 4.83 3.72 9.35
C ALA A 109 5.88 3.80 8.24
N LYS A 110 6.31 5.04 7.92
CA LYS A 110 7.35 5.29 6.93
C LYS A 110 8.71 4.75 7.38
N GLU A 111 9.09 4.97 8.65
CA GLU A 111 10.33 4.41 9.22
C GLU A 111 10.32 2.87 9.16
N TRP A 112 9.20 2.23 9.49
CA TRP A 112 9.07 0.76 9.43
C TRP A 112 9.16 0.19 8.00
N ILE A 113 8.54 0.87 7.02
CA ILE A 113 8.66 0.48 5.60
C ILE A 113 10.10 0.57 5.13
N ILE A 114 10.77 1.67 5.47
CA ILE A 114 12.11 1.97 4.99
C ILE A 114 13.12 1.01 5.62
N GLY A 115 12.96 0.67 6.92
CA GLY A 115 13.87 -0.22 7.64
C GLY A 115 15.18 0.44 7.97
#